data_AF-A0A8T4Y5R5-F1
#
_entry.id   AF-A0A8T4Y5R5-F1
#
_cell.length_a   1.000
_cell.length_b   1.000
_cell.length_c   1.000
_cell.angle_alpha   90.00
_cell.angle_beta   90.00
_cell.angle_gamma   90.00
#
_symmetry.space_group_name_H-M   'P 1'
#
loop_
_entity.id
_entity.type
_entity.pdbx_description
1 polymer ?
#
loop_
_entity_poly.entity_id
_entity_poly.type
_entity_poly.pdbx_seq_one_letter_code
_entity_poly.pdbx_strand_id
1 'polypeptide(L)'
;MTPTTQRSHHLTPPQDKKAARRQKHSYPASNGVSQCLFSMERQFVKGYFQLRQFKSDSAVRSPTFLYDRFHIPEVDNGFDSEITVLERGRKTVIRPYWEGKDENPLDTFILCLLSKCDNPEIMEAIGHNQLLYLADKAVKNEVKMMKGLLRGVADLELGTLSRKQKIFTIARRFRDIRRETEGAREKAVSEEM
;
A
#
# COMPACT_ATOMS: atom_id res chain seq x y z
N MET A 1 -0.62 29.99 -78.78
CA MET A 1 -1.75 30.73 -79.39
C MET A 1 -3.03 29.95 -79.12
N THR A 2 -4.00 30.64 -78.52
CA THR A 2 -5.35 30.29 -77.99
C THR A 2 -6.33 29.76 -79.07
N PRO A 3 -7.49 29.12 -78.77
CA PRO A 3 -8.61 29.60 -77.90
C PRO A 3 -9.25 28.55 -76.94
N THR A 4 -9.80 28.92 -75.77
CA THR A 4 -11.17 29.46 -75.42
C THR A 4 -12.29 28.42 -75.71
N THR A 5 -13.12 27.92 -74.78
CA THR A 5 -14.25 28.60 -74.10
C THR A 5 -15.03 27.64 -73.16
N GLN A 6 -15.27 28.08 -71.90
CA GLN A 6 -16.50 28.09 -71.02
C GLN A 6 -17.56 26.96 -71.06
N ARG A 7 -18.47 26.71 -70.10
CA ARG A 7 -18.75 26.92 -68.64
C ARG A 7 -20.11 26.22 -68.39
N SER A 8 -20.33 25.63 -67.22
CA SER A 8 -21.60 25.73 -66.43
C SER A 8 -21.38 25.06 -65.05
N HIS A 9 -21.28 25.81 -63.94
CA HIS A 9 -22.35 26.39 -63.12
C HIS A 9 -23.27 25.36 -62.43
N HIS A 10 -22.92 25.02 -61.18
CA HIS A 10 -23.91 24.94 -60.10
C HIS A 10 -23.39 25.72 -58.88
N LEU A 11 -24.17 26.73 -58.51
CA LEU A 11 -24.04 27.60 -57.35
C LEU A 11 -25.02 27.12 -56.27
N THR A 12 -24.57 27.06 -55.03
CA THR A 12 -25.32 27.46 -53.81
C THR A 12 -24.32 27.69 -52.65
N PRO A 13 -24.67 28.55 -51.67
CA PRO A 13 -23.80 29.62 -51.18
C PRO A 13 -23.26 29.40 -49.75
N PRO A 14 -22.45 30.33 -49.20
CA PRO A 14 -21.55 30.11 -48.07
C PRO A 14 -22.15 30.54 -46.73
N GLN A 15 -21.62 30.03 -45.61
CA GLN A 15 -21.75 30.71 -44.32
C GLN A 15 -20.43 30.80 -43.55
N ASP A 16 -20.19 32.04 -43.13
CA ASP A 16 -19.02 32.61 -42.50
C ASP A 16 -18.81 32.20 -41.03
N LYS A 17 -17.53 32.08 -40.68
CA LYS A 17 -16.81 32.68 -39.54
C LYS A 17 -17.63 33.22 -38.34
N LYS A 18 -17.25 32.75 -37.14
CA LYS A 18 -16.97 33.53 -35.88
C LYS A 18 -16.59 32.52 -34.79
N ALA A 19 -15.33 32.36 -34.39
CA ALA A 19 -14.57 33.23 -33.48
C ALA A 19 -15.25 33.51 -32.12
N ALA A 20 -14.52 33.13 -31.06
CA ALA A 20 -14.45 33.75 -29.74
C ALA A 20 -15.41 33.30 -28.61
N ARG A 21 -14.77 32.64 -27.63
CA ARG A 21 -14.70 33.06 -26.21
C ARG A 21 -15.99 32.95 -25.40
N ARG A 22 -16.08 31.88 -24.60
CA ARG A 22 -16.67 31.94 -23.25
C ARG A 22 -15.75 31.23 -22.25
N GLN A 23 -14.82 32.02 -21.73
CA GLN A 23 -14.25 31.88 -20.39
C GLN A 23 -15.41 31.80 -19.40
N LYS A 24 -15.50 30.70 -18.64
CA LYS A 24 -16.14 30.70 -17.32
C LYS A 24 -15.33 29.79 -16.40
N HIS A 25 -14.24 30.36 -15.88
CA HIS A 25 -13.75 30.00 -14.57
C HIS A 25 -14.77 30.52 -13.56
N SER A 26 -15.34 29.63 -12.76
CA SER A 26 -16.13 29.99 -11.58
C SER A 26 -16.17 28.77 -10.66
N TYR A 27 -15.21 28.69 -9.74
CA TYR A 27 -15.40 27.93 -8.51
C TYR A 27 -16.09 28.85 -7.49
N PRO A 28 -17.23 28.42 -6.94
CA PRO A 28 -17.55 28.73 -5.55
C PRO A 28 -17.49 27.44 -4.73
N ALA A 29 -16.78 27.51 -3.61
CA ALA A 29 -16.69 26.47 -2.60
C ALA A 29 -18.04 26.24 -1.90
N SER A 30 -18.40 24.99 -1.63
CA SER A 30 -18.66 24.49 -0.27
C SER A 30 -19.38 23.13 -0.28
N ASN A 31 -18.85 22.20 0.53
CA ASN A 31 -19.51 21.10 1.23
C ASN A 31 -20.45 20.20 0.41
N GLY A 32 -19.89 19.15 -0.18
CA GLY A 32 -20.64 18.02 -0.69
C GLY A 32 -19.71 16.83 -0.88
N VAL A 33 -20.01 15.72 -0.19
CA VAL A 33 -19.37 14.42 -0.41
C VAL A 33 -19.35 14.15 -1.91
N SER A 34 -18.15 14.10 -2.49
CA SER A 34 -17.99 13.71 -3.89
C SER A 34 -18.18 12.21 -3.98
N GLN A 35 -19.40 11.77 -4.26
CA GLN A 35 -19.65 10.42 -4.76
C GLN A 35 -19.06 10.37 -6.18
N CYS A 36 -17.76 10.11 -6.25
CA CYS A 36 -17.10 9.82 -7.50
C CYS A 36 -17.51 8.40 -7.90
N LEU A 37 -18.32 8.31 -8.95
CA LEU A 37 -18.64 7.05 -9.61
C LEU A 37 -17.36 6.58 -10.32
N PHE A 38 -16.43 5.97 -9.57
CA PHE A 38 -15.20 5.44 -10.14
C PHE A 38 -15.56 4.24 -11.02
N SER A 39 -15.39 4.39 -12.33
CA SER A 39 -15.12 3.22 -13.16
C SER A 39 -13.83 2.60 -12.62
N MET A 40 -13.91 1.37 -12.09
CA MET A 40 -12.81 0.67 -11.42
C MET A 40 -11.67 0.28 -12.38
N GLU A 41 -11.83 0.55 -13.66
CA GLU A 41 -10.89 0.20 -14.70
C GLU A 41 -9.76 1.23 -14.74
N ARG A 42 -8.51 0.77 -14.65
CA ARG A 42 -7.27 1.56 -14.80
C ARG A 42 -6.95 2.57 -13.69
N GLN A 43 -7.37 2.30 -12.45
CA GLN A 43 -7.06 3.21 -11.33
C GLN A 43 -5.58 3.14 -10.87
N PHE A 44 -4.92 2.00 -11.09
CA PHE A 44 -3.56 1.75 -10.62
C PHE A 44 -2.65 1.24 -11.73
N VAL A 45 -1.42 1.75 -11.75
CA VAL A 45 -0.30 1.19 -12.50
C VAL A 45 0.53 0.37 -11.52
N LYS A 46 0.78 -0.90 -11.88
CA LYS A 46 1.57 -1.84 -11.10
C LYS A 46 2.90 -2.05 -11.78
N GLY A 47 3.99 -1.71 -11.10
CA GLY A 47 5.34 -1.98 -11.58
C GLY A 47 5.99 -3.10 -10.78
N TYR A 48 6.48 -4.11 -11.48
CA TYR A 48 7.29 -5.18 -10.91
C TYR A 48 8.72 -4.98 -11.35
N PHE A 49 9.62 -4.82 -10.39
CA PHE A 49 11.03 -4.62 -10.71
C PHE A 49 11.94 -5.33 -9.72
N GLN A 50 13.15 -5.60 -10.18
CA GLN A 50 14.17 -6.25 -9.39
C GLN A 50 15.35 -5.29 -9.24
N LEU A 51 15.64 -4.89 -8.00
CA LEU A 51 16.67 -3.86 -7.74
C LEU A 51 18.09 -4.35 -7.97
N ARG A 52 18.36 -5.64 -7.73
CA ARG A 52 19.72 -6.19 -7.90
C ARG A 52 19.77 -7.56 -8.54
N GLN A 53 20.83 -7.73 -9.31
CA GLN A 53 21.33 -9.01 -9.80
C GLN A 53 22.83 -9.06 -9.51
N PHE A 54 23.34 -10.22 -9.06
CA PHE A 54 24.77 -10.37 -8.83
C PHE A 54 25.51 -10.38 -10.18
N LYS A 55 26.63 -9.64 -10.26
CA LYS A 55 27.45 -9.59 -11.48
C LYS A 55 28.12 -10.93 -11.80
N SER A 56 28.45 -11.71 -10.76
CA SER A 56 29.13 -13.01 -10.87
C SER A 56 28.19 -14.17 -11.16
N ASP A 57 26.93 -14.07 -10.73
CA ASP A 57 25.93 -15.11 -10.94
C ASP A 57 24.55 -14.48 -11.20
N SER A 58 24.11 -14.61 -12.45
CA SER A 58 22.82 -14.10 -12.93
C SER A 58 21.60 -14.79 -12.32
N ALA A 59 21.77 -15.98 -11.70
CA ALA A 59 20.74 -16.71 -11.00
C ALA A 59 20.47 -16.15 -9.60
N VAL A 60 21.46 -15.48 -9.00
CA VAL A 60 21.30 -14.84 -7.68
C VAL A 60 20.72 -13.43 -7.88
N ARG A 61 19.48 -13.28 -7.43
CA ARG A 61 18.60 -12.15 -7.72
C ARG A 61 17.97 -11.65 -6.43
N SER A 62 17.81 -10.35 -6.28
CA SER A 62 17.02 -9.80 -5.17
C SER A 62 15.54 -10.19 -5.33
N PRO A 63 14.76 -10.14 -4.25
CA PRO A 63 13.31 -10.24 -4.36
C PRO A 63 12.74 -9.21 -5.35
N THR A 64 11.66 -9.59 -6.05
CA THR A 64 10.90 -8.67 -6.89
C THR A 64 10.13 -7.71 -6.00
N PHE A 65 10.35 -6.42 -6.19
CA PHE A 65 9.59 -5.37 -5.54
C PHE A 65 8.37 -5.04 -6.41
N LEU A 66 7.21 -4.99 -5.76
CA LEU A 66 5.99 -4.45 -6.34
C LEU A 66 5.79 -3.05 -5.79
N TYR A 67 5.56 -2.10 -6.69
CA TYR A 67 4.96 -0.83 -6.32
C TYR A 67 3.68 -0.63 -7.13
N ASP A 68 2.71 -0.03 -6.45
CA ASP A 68 1.48 0.43 -7.04
C ASP A 68 1.46 1.94 -6.95
N ARG A 69 1.10 2.60 -8.04
CA ARG A 69 0.80 4.03 -8.04
C ARG A 69 -0.53 4.29 -8.72
N PHE A 70 -1.14 5.43 -8.42
CA PHE A 70 -2.31 5.87 -9.16
C PHE A 70 -1.96 6.11 -10.63
N HIS A 71 -2.92 5.83 -11.49
CA HIS A 71 -2.86 6.22 -12.88
C HIS A 71 -2.98 7.74 -13.01
N ILE A 72 -2.02 8.36 -13.69
CA ILE A 72 -1.89 9.79 -13.94
C ILE A 72 -2.01 9.99 -15.45
N PRO A 73 -3.16 10.46 -15.97
CA PRO A 73 -3.44 10.57 -17.40
C PRO A 73 -2.37 11.35 -18.20
N GLU A 74 -1.72 12.32 -17.57
CA GLU A 74 -0.71 13.18 -18.19
C GLU A 74 0.56 12.42 -18.58
N VAL A 75 0.88 11.34 -17.86
CA VAL A 75 2.10 10.53 -18.09
C VAL A 75 1.78 9.11 -18.56
N ASP A 76 0.61 8.56 -18.24
CA ASP A 76 0.30 7.13 -18.44
C ASP A 76 -0.46 6.82 -19.72
N ASN A 77 -1.27 7.75 -20.24
CA ASN A 77 -2.12 7.50 -21.41
C ASN A 77 -1.32 7.11 -22.66
N GLY A 78 -0.04 7.47 -22.73
CA GLY A 78 0.86 7.10 -23.83
C GLY A 78 1.28 5.63 -23.85
N PHE A 79 1.06 4.90 -22.75
CA PHE A 79 1.53 3.52 -22.57
C PHE A 79 0.39 2.49 -22.69
N ASP A 80 -0.75 2.89 -23.24
CA ASP A 80 -1.83 1.98 -23.60
C ASP A 80 -1.47 1.20 -24.87
N SER A 81 -1.31 -0.11 -24.75
CA SER A 81 -1.05 -0.98 -25.90
C SER A 81 -2.29 -1.79 -26.28
N GLU A 82 -2.66 -1.79 -27.55
CA GLU A 82 -3.73 -2.65 -28.05
C GLU A 82 -3.17 -4.03 -28.44
N ILE A 83 -3.56 -5.08 -27.71
CA ILE A 83 -3.06 -6.44 -27.93
C ILE A 83 -4.24 -7.35 -28.28
N THR A 84 -4.14 -8.04 -29.41
CA THR A 84 -5.08 -9.10 -29.77
C THR A 84 -4.68 -10.40 -29.08
N VAL A 85 -5.53 -10.89 -28.20
CA VAL A 85 -5.36 -12.13 -27.44
C VAL A 85 -6.36 -13.19 -27.89
N LEU A 86 -5.97 -14.45 -27.72
CA LEU A 86 -6.84 -15.60 -27.95
C LEU A 86 -7.47 -16.01 -26.61
N GLU A 87 -8.75 -15.71 -26.46
CA GLU A 87 -9.52 -16.07 -25.27
C GLU A 87 -10.55 -17.13 -25.65
N ARG A 88 -10.41 -18.34 -25.09
CA ARG A 88 -11.35 -19.46 -25.31
C ARG A 88 -11.60 -19.75 -26.81
N GLY A 89 -10.56 -19.65 -27.62
CA GLY A 89 -10.63 -19.87 -29.08
C GLY A 89 -11.17 -18.70 -29.91
N ARG A 90 -11.50 -17.56 -29.28
CA ARG A 90 -11.90 -16.32 -29.97
C ARG A 90 -10.81 -15.26 -29.87
N LYS A 91 -10.67 -14.44 -30.90
CA LYS A 91 -9.79 -13.26 -30.85
C LYS A 91 -10.52 -12.14 -30.11
N THR A 92 -9.92 -11.66 -29.03
CA THR A 92 -10.38 -10.52 -28.22
C THR A 92 -9.27 -9.48 -28.22
N VAL A 93 -9.64 -8.21 -28.16
CA VAL A 93 -8.69 -7.10 -28.03
C VAL A 93 -8.66 -6.65 -26.57
N ILE A 94 -7.48 -6.58 -25.98
CA ILE A 94 -7.24 -6.01 -24.65
C ILE A 94 -6.39 -4.75 -24.77
N ARG A 95 -6.50 -3.86 -23.78
CA ARG A 95 -5.72 -2.61 -23.70
C ARG A 95 -4.96 -2.49 -22.38
N PRO A 96 -3.96 -3.35 -22.13
CA PRO A 96 -3.12 -3.24 -20.95
C PRO A 96 -2.25 -1.98 -21.01
N TYR A 97 -1.87 -1.52 -19.82
CA TYR A 97 -0.72 -0.64 -19.65
C TYR A 97 0.56 -1.44 -19.96
N TRP A 98 1.37 -0.95 -20.89
CA TRP A 98 2.59 -1.62 -21.36
C TRP A 98 3.61 -0.61 -21.88
N GLU A 99 4.75 -0.52 -21.19
CA GLU A 99 5.86 0.37 -21.56
C GLU A 99 6.70 -0.16 -22.74
N GLY A 100 6.87 -1.48 -22.84
CA GLY A 100 7.53 -2.11 -23.97
C GLY A 100 8.99 -1.70 -24.14
N LYS A 101 9.26 -0.87 -25.16
CA LYS A 101 10.60 -0.31 -25.45
C LYS A 101 10.76 1.13 -24.99
N ASP A 102 9.65 1.80 -24.72
CA ASP A 102 9.65 3.14 -24.15
C ASP A 102 9.66 3.02 -22.63
N GLU A 103 10.05 4.09 -21.93
CA GLU A 103 10.07 4.11 -20.48
C GLU A 103 9.18 5.24 -19.97
N ASN A 104 8.32 4.94 -19.00
CA ASN A 104 7.57 6.00 -18.34
C ASN A 104 8.51 6.83 -17.46
N PRO A 105 8.65 8.14 -17.68
CA PRO A 105 9.62 8.96 -16.95
C PRO A 105 9.35 9.00 -15.44
N LEU A 106 8.09 8.86 -15.03
CA LEU A 106 7.73 8.78 -13.62
C LEU A 106 8.18 7.45 -13.01
N ASP A 107 7.99 6.35 -13.73
CA ASP A 107 8.41 5.03 -13.30
C ASP A 107 9.93 4.93 -13.25
N THR A 108 10.63 5.40 -14.27
CA THR A 108 12.10 5.49 -14.28
C THR A 108 12.62 6.36 -13.12
N PHE A 109 11.96 7.47 -12.81
CA PHE A 109 12.33 8.31 -11.66
C PHE A 109 12.16 7.56 -10.33
N ILE A 110 11.02 6.89 -10.12
CA ILE A 110 10.74 6.10 -8.92
C ILE A 110 11.76 4.96 -8.79
N LEU A 111 12.03 4.23 -9.86
CA LEU A 111 13.02 3.15 -9.89
C LEU A 111 14.42 3.65 -9.57
N CYS A 112 14.82 4.79 -10.14
CA CYS A 112 16.09 5.43 -9.85
C CYS A 112 16.19 5.78 -8.37
N LEU A 113 15.17 6.42 -7.79
CA LEU A 113 15.12 6.75 -6.37
C LEU A 113 15.26 5.50 -5.49
N LEU A 114 14.47 4.46 -5.77
CA LEU A 114 14.50 3.21 -5.01
C LEU A 114 15.84 2.48 -5.13
N SER A 115 16.50 2.54 -6.29
CA SER A 115 17.85 1.99 -6.47
C SER A 115 18.92 2.69 -5.64
N LYS A 116 18.74 3.99 -5.35
CA LYS A 116 19.65 4.77 -4.49
C LYS A 116 19.38 4.55 -3.00
N CYS A 117 18.17 4.12 -2.66
CA CYS A 117 17.77 3.78 -1.30
C CYS A 117 18.07 2.32 -0.92
N ASP A 118 18.86 1.59 -1.70
CA ASP A 118 19.26 0.22 -1.37
C ASP A 118 20.70 0.21 -0.79
N ASN A 119 20.93 -0.61 0.24
CA ASN A 119 22.25 -0.76 0.87
C ASN A 119 22.74 -2.22 0.77
N PRO A 120 23.78 -2.49 -0.04
CA PRO A 120 24.28 -3.84 -0.25
C PRO A 120 25.06 -4.43 0.92
N GLU A 121 25.53 -3.60 1.86
CA GLU A 121 26.32 -4.06 2.99
C GLU A 121 25.46 -4.85 4.00
N ILE A 122 24.16 -4.58 4.01
CA ILE A 122 23.20 -5.27 4.86
C ILE A 122 22.55 -6.39 4.05
N MET A 123 23.05 -7.61 4.21
CA MET A 123 22.55 -8.81 3.52
C MET A 123 21.03 -8.99 3.63
N GLU A 124 20.46 -8.73 4.81
CA GLU A 124 19.01 -8.83 5.04
C GLU A 124 18.17 -7.78 4.30
N ALA A 125 18.78 -6.66 3.92
CA ALA A 125 18.10 -5.54 3.27
C ALA A 125 18.34 -5.51 1.75
N ILE A 126 19.04 -6.49 1.19
CA ILE A 126 19.35 -6.51 -0.24
C ILE A 126 18.07 -6.49 -1.07
N GLY A 127 17.98 -5.47 -1.94
CA GLY A 127 16.83 -5.26 -2.83
C GLY A 127 15.54 -4.88 -2.10
N HIS A 128 15.65 -4.45 -0.83
CA HIS A 128 14.57 -3.79 -0.13
C HIS A 128 14.80 -2.28 -0.19
N ASN A 129 13.71 -1.51 -0.13
CA ASN A 129 13.82 -0.08 0.18
C ASN A 129 14.37 0.06 1.61
N GLN A 130 15.61 0.55 1.76
CA GLN A 130 16.30 0.62 3.05
C GLN A 130 15.54 1.49 4.04
N LEU A 131 14.90 2.57 3.59
CA LEU A 131 14.13 3.44 4.48
C LEU A 131 12.95 2.67 5.08
N LEU A 132 12.26 1.88 4.27
CA LEU A 132 11.16 1.04 4.72
C LEU A 132 11.64 -0.09 5.64
N TYR A 133 12.78 -0.71 5.31
CA TYR A 133 13.41 -1.73 6.14
C TYR A 133 13.80 -1.17 7.53
N LEU A 134 14.41 0.01 7.57
CA LEU A 134 14.79 0.67 8.82
C LEU A 134 13.57 1.03 9.66
N ALA A 135 12.50 1.54 9.04
CA ALA A 135 11.26 1.86 9.73
C ALA A 135 10.63 0.60 10.36
N ASP A 136 10.54 -0.50 9.61
CA ASP A 136 10.03 -1.78 10.12
C ASP A 136 10.87 -2.31 11.28
N LYS A 137 12.20 -2.28 11.18
CA LYS A 137 13.09 -2.71 12.25
C LYS A 137 12.98 -1.82 13.51
N ALA A 138 12.83 -0.51 13.34
CA ALA A 138 12.64 0.42 14.45
C ALA A 138 11.36 0.08 15.23
N VAL A 139 10.23 -0.07 14.53
CA VAL A 139 8.93 -0.41 15.15
C VAL A 139 8.98 -1.79 15.81
N LYS A 140 9.58 -2.79 15.15
CA LYS A 140 9.76 -4.13 15.73
C LYS A 140 10.57 -4.09 17.04
N ASN A 141 11.60 -3.25 17.09
CA ASN A 141 12.39 -3.07 18.31
C ASN A 141 11.58 -2.39 19.42
N GLU A 142 10.83 -1.34 19.11
CA GLU A 142 9.96 -0.66 20.09
C GLU A 142 8.91 -1.61 20.69
N VAL A 143 8.24 -2.40 19.85
CA VAL A 143 7.27 -3.41 20.31
C VAL A 143 7.93 -4.46 21.21
N LYS A 144 9.15 -4.89 20.87
CA LYS A 144 9.91 -5.84 21.69
C LYS A 144 10.25 -5.25 23.06
N MET A 145 10.68 -3.99 23.11
CA MET A 145 10.97 -3.28 24.36
C MET A 145 9.71 -3.13 25.22
N MET A 146 8.58 -2.72 24.62
CA MET A 146 7.31 -2.58 25.32
C MET A 146 6.86 -3.90 25.96
N LYS A 147 6.97 -5.03 25.23
CA LYS A 147 6.67 -6.36 25.79
C LYS A 147 7.56 -6.70 26.98
N GLY A 148 8.85 -6.36 26.92
CA GLY A 148 9.80 -6.54 28.02
C GLY A 148 9.43 -5.72 29.25
N LEU A 149 9.07 -4.45 29.05
CA LEU A 149 8.62 -3.55 30.12
C LEU A 149 7.34 -4.05 30.79
N LEU A 150 6.31 -4.39 30.01
CA LEU A 150 5.05 -4.90 30.55
C LEU A 150 5.27 -6.18 31.37
N ARG A 151 6.12 -7.09 30.88
CA ARG A 151 6.49 -8.29 31.62
C ARG A 151 7.24 -7.96 32.92
N GLY A 152 8.18 -7.02 32.87
CA GLY A 152 8.91 -6.57 34.07
C GLY A 152 7.99 -5.95 35.13
N VAL A 153 7.02 -5.12 34.72
CA VAL A 153 6.02 -4.54 35.63
C VAL A 153 5.11 -5.64 36.20
N ALA A 154 4.63 -6.54 35.35
CA ALA A 154 3.80 -7.67 35.81
C ALA A 154 4.56 -8.57 36.80
N ASP A 155 5.83 -8.88 36.53
CA ASP A 155 6.66 -9.69 37.42
C ASP A 155 6.95 -8.97 38.76
N LEU A 156 7.06 -7.63 38.76
CA LEU A 156 7.22 -6.84 39.97
C LEU A 156 5.94 -6.85 40.82
N GLU A 157 4.78 -6.59 40.22
CA GLU A 157 3.49 -6.59 40.91
C GLU A 157 3.12 -8.00 41.40
N LEU A 158 3.19 -9.01 40.53
CA LEU A 158 2.90 -10.40 40.90
C LEU A 158 3.93 -10.96 41.89
N GLY A 159 5.20 -10.58 41.78
CA GLY A 159 6.26 -10.98 42.69
C GLY A 159 6.13 -10.35 44.08
N THR A 160 5.63 -9.11 44.18
CA THR A 160 5.34 -8.47 45.47
C THR A 160 4.07 -9.04 46.10
N LEU A 161 3.02 -9.30 45.32
CA LEU A 161 1.81 -9.98 45.79
C LEU A 161 2.10 -11.41 46.26
N SER A 162 2.89 -12.19 45.51
CA SER A 162 3.28 -13.54 45.91
C SER A 162 4.11 -13.54 47.19
N ARG A 163 5.05 -12.59 47.36
CA ARG A 163 5.80 -12.45 48.61
C ARG A 163 4.91 -12.02 49.77
N LYS A 164 4.02 -11.04 49.58
CA LYS A 164 3.05 -10.61 50.60
C LYS A 164 2.14 -11.77 51.01
N GLN A 165 1.62 -12.54 50.05
CA GLN A 165 0.80 -13.73 50.32
C GLN A 165 1.58 -14.77 51.11
N LYS A 166 2.82 -15.11 50.69
CA LYS A 166 3.68 -16.06 51.41
C LYS A 166 4.00 -15.58 52.83
N ILE A 167 4.33 -14.30 53.02
CA ILE A 167 4.58 -13.72 54.35
C ILE A 167 3.30 -13.79 55.20
N PHE A 168 2.14 -13.45 54.65
CA PHE A 168 0.85 -13.59 55.36
C PHE A 168 0.54 -15.04 55.75
N THR A 169 0.83 -16.00 54.87
CA THR A 169 0.66 -17.43 55.15
C THR A 169 1.63 -17.93 56.21
N ILE A 170 2.87 -17.45 56.23
CA ILE A 170 3.89 -17.87 57.22
C ILE A 170 3.68 -17.18 58.58
N ALA A 171 3.27 -15.91 58.59
CA ALA A 171 3.07 -15.13 59.81
C ALA A 171 1.78 -15.49 60.56
N ARG A 172 0.79 -16.09 59.87
CA ARG A 172 -0.43 -16.59 60.50
C ARG A 172 -0.20 -17.96 61.14
N ARG A 173 -0.83 -18.21 62.29
CA ARG A 173 -0.80 -19.54 62.91
C ARG A 173 -1.59 -20.52 62.02
N PHE A 174 -1.06 -21.72 61.81
CA PHE A 174 -1.70 -22.78 61.01
C PHE A 174 -3.16 -23.06 61.39
N ARG A 175 -3.50 -22.89 62.68
CA ARG A 175 -4.85 -23.07 63.20
C ARG A 175 -5.85 -22.06 62.61
N ASP A 176 -5.44 -20.80 62.43
CA ASP A 176 -6.33 -19.74 61.94
C ASP A 176 -6.57 -19.89 60.43
N ILE A 177 -5.53 -20.33 59.70
CA ILE A 177 -5.64 -20.64 58.27
C ILE A 177 -6.60 -21.80 58.03
N ARG A 178 -6.49 -22.90 58.81
CA ARG A 178 -7.40 -24.04 58.69
C ARG A 178 -8.86 -23.63 58.96
N ARG A 179 -9.09 -22.85 60.01
CA ARG A 179 -10.41 -22.37 60.40
C ARG A 179 -11.06 -21.50 59.31
N GLU A 180 -10.30 -20.63 58.65
CA GLU A 180 -10.79 -19.86 57.49
C GLU A 180 -11.08 -20.75 56.28
N THR A 181 -10.20 -21.69 55.95
CA THR A 181 -10.40 -22.58 54.79
C THR A 181 -11.58 -23.54 54.97
N GLU A 182 -11.81 -24.05 56.18
CA GLU A 182 -12.95 -24.90 56.50
C GLU A 182 -14.24 -24.08 56.48
N GLY A 183 -14.25 -22.88 57.07
CA GLY A 183 -15.41 -21.98 57.03
C GLY A 183 -15.76 -21.47 55.62
N ALA A 184 -14.77 -21.28 54.75
CA ALA A 184 -15.01 -20.92 53.34
C ALA A 184 -15.62 -22.09 52.54
N ARG A 185 -15.24 -23.34 52.86
CA ARG A 185 -15.85 -24.54 52.26
C ARG A 185 -17.29 -24.73 52.72
N GLU A 186 -17.56 -24.55 54.01
CA GLU A 186 -18.92 -24.63 54.55
C GLU A 186 -19.84 -23.59 53.90
N LYS A 187 -19.35 -22.36 53.69
CA LYS A 187 -20.10 -21.32 53.00
C LYS A 187 -20.37 -21.64 51.53
N ALA A 188 -19.36 -22.13 50.81
CA ALA A 188 -19.52 -22.53 49.40
C ALA A 188 -20.55 -23.68 49.27
N VAL A 189 -20.56 -24.64 50.19
CA VAL A 189 -21.53 -25.74 50.23
C VAL A 189 -22.95 -25.22 50.56
N SER A 190 -23.08 -24.20 51.41
CA SER A 190 -24.38 -23.61 51.73
C SER A 190 -24.94 -22.66 50.67
N GLU A 191 -24.10 -22.12 49.77
CA GLU A 191 -24.52 -21.27 48.64
C GLU A 191 -24.92 -22.08 47.40
N GLU A 192 -24.56 -23.37 47.35
CA GLU A 192 -24.96 -24.32 46.29
C GLU A 192 -26.28 -25.10 46.59
N MET A 193 -26.89 -24.87 47.76
CA MET A 193 -28.23 -25.41 48.14
C MET A 193 -29.31 -24.33 48.04
#